data_AF-A0A7R9J4S4-F1
#
_entry.id   AF-A0A7R9J4S4-F1
#
_cell.length_a   1.000
_cell.length_b   1.000
_cell.length_c   1.000
_cell.angle_alpha   90.00
_cell.angle_beta   90.00
_cell.angle_gamma   90.00
#
_symmetry.space_group_name_H-M   'P 1'
#
loop_
_entity.id
_entity.type
_entity.pdbx_description
1 polymer ?
#
loop_
_entity_poly.entity_id
_entity_poly.type
_entity_poly.pdbx_seq_one_letter_code
_entity_poly.pdbx_strand_id
1 'polypeptide(L)'
;MVVLKPNRMKLSVCAQKGWIFGCGGALFVIGVVLGGCWYLIFSKILATKLGLTPQSTSYDMWKETPVPMYMEFYLFNWTNAEIFANASSDLTDIKPTFVEMGPYVF
;
A
#
# COMPACT_ATOMS: atom_id res chain seq x y z
N MET A 1 -25.23 54.55 20.20
CA MET A 1 -24.86 53.23 19.62
C MET A 1 -26.14 52.40 19.53
N VAL A 2 -26.73 52.24 18.34
CA VAL A 2 -27.96 51.46 18.15
C VAL A 2 -27.55 50.05 17.72
N VAL A 3 -27.73 49.07 18.60
CA VAL A 3 -27.48 47.65 18.29
C VAL A 3 -28.72 47.11 17.58
N LEU A 4 -28.62 46.93 16.25
CA LEU A 4 -29.67 46.27 15.46
C LEU A 4 -29.76 44.81 15.87
N LYS A 5 -30.90 44.42 16.45
CA LYS A 5 -31.20 43.02 16.80
C LYS A 5 -31.42 42.23 15.50
N PRO A 6 -30.66 41.15 15.23
CA PRO A 6 -30.80 40.41 13.98
C PRO A 6 -32.14 39.68 13.95
N ASN A 7 -32.91 39.95 12.89
CA ASN A 7 -34.21 39.33 12.68
C ASN A 7 -34.03 37.87 12.24
N ARG A 8 -34.18 36.91 13.18
CA ARG A 8 -34.18 35.49 12.84
C ARG A 8 -35.56 35.14 12.26
N MET A 9 -35.67 35.11 10.93
CA MET A 9 -36.83 34.50 10.27
C MET A 9 -36.96 33.04 10.72
N LYS A 10 -37.98 32.75 11.52
CA LYS A 10 -38.33 31.37 11.89
C LYS A 10 -39.18 30.80 10.76
N LEU A 11 -38.65 29.80 10.04
CA LEU A 11 -39.45 29.03 9.08
C LEU A 11 -40.63 28.34 9.79
N SER A 12 -41.74 28.19 9.07
CA SER A 12 -42.87 27.39 9.54
C SER A 12 -42.45 25.94 9.81
N VAL A 13 -42.96 25.34 10.89
CA VAL A 13 -42.62 23.96 11.30
C VAL A 13 -42.88 22.95 10.18
N CYS A 14 -43.92 23.16 9.36
CA CYS A 14 -44.22 22.32 8.20
C CYS A 14 -43.17 22.46 7.10
N ALA A 15 -42.68 23.68 6.84
CA ALA A 15 -41.61 23.92 5.89
C ALA A 15 -40.29 23.29 6.37
N GLN A 16 -39.94 23.47 7.65
CA GLN A 16 -38.74 22.86 8.24
C GLN A 16 -38.77 21.33 8.14
N LYS A 17 -39.91 20.70 8.43
CA LYS A 17 -40.08 19.24 8.28
C LYS A 17 -39.96 18.80 6.83
N GLY A 18 -40.57 19.53 5.89
CA GLY A 18 -40.46 19.25 4.45
C GLY A 18 -39.02 19.28 3.95
N TRP A 19 -38.22 20.25 4.39
CA TRP A 19 -36.80 20.32 4.07
C TRP A 19 -36.01 19.13 4.62
N ILE A 20 -36.28 18.71 5.85
CA ILE A 20 -35.59 17.57 6.46
C ILE A 20 -35.90 16.27 5.71
N PHE A 21 -37.17 16.00 5.40
CA PHE A 21 -37.56 14.81 4.64
C PHE A 21 -37.05 14.86 3.20
N GLY A 22 -37.06 16.03 2.56
CA GLY A 22 -36.51 16.22 1.22
C GLY A 22 -35.00 15.98 1.16
N CYS A 23 -34.23 16.60 2.05
CA CYS A 23 -32.78 16.39 2.15
C CYS A 23 -32.44 14.93 2.51
N GLY A 24 -33.18 14.31 3.43
CA GLY A 24 -32.99 12.92 3.82
C GLY A 24 -33.26 11.96 2.65
N GLY A 25 -34.36 12.15 1.93
CA GLY A 25 -34.67 11.36 0.73
C GLY A 25 -33.62 11.52 -0.35
N ALA A 26 -33.15 12.74 -0.61
CA ALA A 26 -32.08 12.98 -1.58
C ALA A 26 -30.77 12.27 -1.20
N LEU A 27 -30.35 12.35 0.07
CA LEU A 27 -29.15 11.66 0.56
C LEU A 27 -29.29 10.13 0.48
N PHE A 28 -30.48 9.60 0.75
CA PHE A 28 -30.74 8.16 0.62
C PHE A 28 -30.59 7.69 -0.83
N VAL A 29 -31.18 8.41 -1.79
CA VAL A 29 -31.04 8.10 -3.22
C VAL A 29 -29.57 8.17 -3.65
N ILE A 30 -28.85 9.21 -3.24
CA ILE A 30 -27.41 9.35 -3.53
C ILE A 30 -26.63 8.15 -2.95
N GLY A 31 -26.93 7.74 -1.71
CA GLY A 31 -26.30 6.60 -1.06
C GLY A 31 -26.54 5.29 -1.83
N VAL A 32 -27.77 5.04 -2.27
CA VAL A 32 -28.11 3.85 -3.08
C VAL A 32 -27.38 3.85 -4.42
N VAL A 33 -27.34 4.99 -5.11
CA VAL A 33 -26.63 5.13 -6.40
C VAL A 33 -25.13 4.93 -6.23
N LEU A 34 -24.51 5.56 -5.23
CA LEU A 34 -23.08 5.40 -4.96
C LEU A 34 -22.73 3.97 -4.57
N GLY A 35 -23.57 3.32 -3.74
CA GLY A 35 -23.41 1.93 -3.36
C GLY A 35 -23.52 0.98 -4.56
N GLY A 36 -24.52 1.16 -5.41
CA GLY A 36 -24.71 0.35 -6.62
C GLY A 36 -23.60 0.55 -7.66
N CYS A 37 -23.14 1.79 -7.84
CA CYS A 37 -22.06 2.13 -8.77
C CYS A 37 -20.65 1.94 -8.19
N TRP A 38 -20.51 1.50 -6.94
CA TRP A 38 -19.22 1.41 -6.24
C TRP A 38 -18.17 0.64 -7.03
N TYR A 39 -18.54 -0.52 -7.58
CA TYR A 39 -17.63 -1.35 -8.37
C TYR A 39 -17.04 -0.59 -9.56
N LEU A 40 -17.86 0.15 -10.31
CA LEU A 40 -17.42 0.90 -11.50
C LEU A 40 -16.51 2.07 -11.12
N ILE A 41 -16.86 2.79 -10.06
CA ILE A 41 -16.07 3.91 -9.54
C ILE A 41 -14.71 3.38 -9.07
N PHE A 42 -14.72 2.34 -8.26
CA PHE A 42 -13.51 1.73 -7.71
C PHE A 42 -12.61 1.18 -8.80
N SER A 43 -13.15 0.38 -9.73
CA SER A 43 -12.34 -0.20 -10.83
C SER A 43 -11.76 0.86 -11.76
N LYS A 44 -12.47 1.97 -12.03
CA LYS A 44 -11.92 3.11 -12.78
C LYS A 44 -10.77 3.79 -12.06
N ILE A 45 -10.93 4.06 -10.76
CA ILE A 45 -9.86 4.66 -9.94
C ILE A 45 -8.65 3.72 -9.92
N LEU A 46 -8.88 2.43 -9.69
CA LEU A 46 -7.85 1.42 -9.62
C LEU A 46 -7.08 1.31 -10.93
N ALA A 47 -7.77 1.20 -12.07
CA ALA A 47 -7.15 1.15 -13.39
C ALA A 47 -6.32 2.40 -13.70
N THR A 48 -6.76 3.58 -13.24
CA THR A 48 -6.05 4.84 -13.46
C THR A 48 -4.81 4.97 -12.59
N LYS A 49 -4.84 4.45 -11.36
CA LYS A 49 -3.74 4.56 -10.40
C LYS A 49 -2.70 3.44 -10.52
N LEU A 50 -3.16 2.21 -10.76
CA LEU A 50 -2.32 1.00 -10.84
C LEU A 50 -1.94 0.59 -12.27
N GLY A 51 -2.64 1.08 -13.29
CA GLY A 51 -2.29 0.77 -14.68
C GLY A 51 -0.90 1.30 -15.02
N LEU A 52 -0.12 0.56 -15.80
CA LEU A 52 1.22 0.99 -16.24
C LEU A 52 1.13 2.00 -17.40
N THR A 53 0.55 3.17 -17.13
CA THR A 53 0.50 4.28 -18.09
C THR A 53 1.45 5.40 -17.63
N PRO A 54 2.06 6.17 -18.54
CA PRO A 54 2.98 7.25 -18.18
C PRO A 54 2.39 8.36 -17.29
N GLN A 55 1.06 8.41 -17.12
CA GLN A 55 0.35 9.37 -16.28
C GLN A 55 -0.03 8.80 -14.91
N SER A 56 0.23 7.51 -14.68
CA SER A 56 -0.11 6.81 -13.44
C SER A 56 1.00 6.91 -12.40
N THR A 57 0.61 6.95 -11.13
CA THR A 57 1.57 6.92 -10.01
C THR A 57 2.31 5.60 -9.91
N SER A 58 1.68 4.48 -10.30
CA SER A 58 2.33 3.17 -10.29
C SER A 58 3.44 3.04 -11.32
N TYR A 59 3.32 3.71 -12.47
CA TYR A 59 4.38 3.76 -13.46
C TYR A 59 5.62 4.50 -12.93
N ASP A 60 5.44 5.63 -12.26
CA ASP A 60 6.56 6.39 -11.67
C ASP A 60 7.31 5.56 -10.63
N MET A 61 6.59 4.84 -9.76
CA MET A 61 7.19 3.95 -8.76
C MET A 61 7.86 2.72 -9.37
N TRP A 62 7.34 2.20 -10.49
CA TRP A 62 7.98 1.09 -11.21
C TRP A 62 9.26 1.54 -11.93
N LYS A 63 9.24 2.76 -12.48
CA LYS A 63 10.38 3.35 -13.18
C LYS A 63 11.53 3.63 -12.22
N GLU A 64 11.26 4.30 -11.11
CA GLU A 64 12.22 4.61 -10.06
C GLU A 64 11.59 4.30 -8.70
N THR A 65 12.04 3.21 -8.09
CA THR A 65 11.52 2.80 -6.78
C THR A 65 11.98 3.78 -5.71
N PRO A 66 11.08 4.41 -4.94
CA PRO A 66 11.45 5.38 -3.91
C PRO A 66 12.09 4.73 -2.68
N VAL A 67 12.01 3.40 -2.57
CA VAL A 67 12.59 2.65 -1.47
C VAL A 67 13.97 2.14 -1.89
N PRO A 68 15.04 2.45 -1.15
CA PRO A 68 16.35 1.88 -1.42
C PRO A 68 16.32 0.37 -1.17
N MET A 69 16.80 -0.39 -2.15
CA MET A 69 16.95 -1.84 -2.04
C MET A 69 18.42 -2.16 -1.75
N TYR A 70 18.65 -3.05 -0.78
CA TYR A 70 19.96 -3.56 -0.43
C TYR A 70 19.97 -5.07 -0.59
N MET A 71 21.06 -5.61 -1.14
CA MET A 71 21.28 -7.05 -1.25
C MET A 71 22.38 -7.46 -0.28
N GLU A 72 22.04 -8.28 0.72
CA GLU A 72 22.99 -8.80 1.69
C GLU A 72 23.42 -10.22 1.32
N PHE A 73 24.70 -10.40 1.01
CA PHE A 73 25.27 -11.72 0.81
C PHE A 73 25.95 -12.24 2.08
N TYR A 74 25.60 -13.46 2.45
CA TYR A 74 26.28 -14.25 3.48
C TYR A 74 26.95 -15.44 2.78
N LEU A 75 28.27 -15.50 2.89
CA LEU A 75 29.08 -16.57 2.30
C LEU A 75 29.60 -17.47 3.40
N PHE A 76 29.71 -18.76 3.12
CA PHE A 76 30.21 -19.75 4.07
C PHE A 76 31.65 -20.12 3.68
N ASN A 77 32.61 -19.63 4.46
CA ASN A 77 34.01 -19.98 4.30
C ASN A 77 34.24 -21.44 4.75
N TRP A 78 34.75 -22.29 3.85
CA TRP A 78 35.05 -23.68 4.14
C TRP A 78 36.46 -23.81 4.73
N THR A 79 36.57 -24.03 6.04
CA THR A 79 37.84 -23.92 6.77
C THR A 79 38.70 -25.19 6.77
N ASN A 80 38.17 -26.32 6.31
CA ASN A 80 38.89 -27.61 6.29
C ASN A 80 38.84 -28.28 4.92
N ALA A 81 38.79 -27.49 3.84
CA ALA A 81 38.65 -27.98 2.47
C ALA A 81 39.87 -28.80 1.99
N GLU A 82 41.07 -28.43 2.46
CA GLU A 82 42.33 -29.10 2.13
C GLU A 82 42.39 -30.55 2.64
N ILE A 83 41.70 -30.84 3.74
CA ILE A 83 41.60 -32.19 4.30
C ILE A 83 40.76 -33.08 3.36
N PHE A 84 39.73 -32.52 2.73
CA PHE A 84 38.95 -33.21 1.70
C PHE A 84 39.74 -33.40 0.40
N ALA A 85 40.51 -32.40 -0.02
CA ALA A 85 41.29 -32.48 -1.25
C ALA A 85 42.41 -33.53 -1.20
N ASN A 86 42.97 -33.78 -0.01
CA ASN A 86 44.09 -34.69 0.20
C ASN A 86 43.68 -36.04 0.82
N ALA A 87 42.38 -36.30 1.00
CA ALA A 87 41.90 -37.56 1.57
C ALA A 87 42.14 -38.72 0.60
N SER A 88 43.03 -39.66 0.98
CA SER A 88 43.08 -41.01 0.40
C SER A 88 41.82 -41.79 0.80
N SER A 89 41.44 -42.78 -0.01
CA SER A 89 40.20 -43.58 0.09
C SER A 89 39.85 -44.18 1.46
N ASP A 90 40.75 -44.10 2.44
CA ASP A 90 40.60 -44.64 3.80
C ASP A 90 40.07 -43.62 4.82
N LEU A 91 39.91 -42.34 4.45
CA LEU A 91 39.32 -41.28 5.31
C LEU A 91 37.89 -40.95 4.85
N THR A 92 36.97 -41.88 5.06
CA THR A 92 35.57 -41.77 4.59
C THR A 92 34.65 -40.88 5.45
N ASP A 93 35.12 -40.36 6.60
CA ASP A 93 34.24 -39.77 7.63
C ASP A 93 34.68 -38.38 8.13
N ILE A 94 35.17 -37.53 7.22
CA ILE A 94 35.57 -36.15 7.54
C ILE A 94 34.35 -35.22 7.39
N LYS A 95 34.00 -34.48 8.45
CA LYS A 95 32.89 -33.52 8.43
C LYS A 95 33.36 -32.14 7.91
N PRO A 96 32.67 -31.52 6.93
CA PRO A 96 33.04 -30.19 6.47
C PRO A 96 32.68 -29.13 7.53
N THR A 97 33.57 -28.15 7.69
CA THR A 97 33.43 -27.06 8.66
C THR A 97 33.33 -25.73 7.92
N PHE A 98 32.29 -24.98 8.24
CA PHE A 98 32.02 -23.69 7.61
C PHE A 98 31.95 -22.58 8.65
N VAL A 99 32.47 -21.40 8.29
CA VAL A 99 32.34 -20.16 9.06
C VAL A 99 31.58 -19.16 8.20
N GLU A 100 30.50 -18.61 8.74
CA GLU A 100 29.70 -17.59 8.07
C GLU A 100 30.46 -16.26 7.97
N MET A 101 30.41 -15.64 6.80
CA MET A 101 31.08 -14.39 6.46
C MET A 101 30.07 -13.45 5.81
N GLY A 102 29.90 -12.25 6.37
CA GLY A 102 28.97 -11.26 5.85
C GLY A 102 28.42 -10.35 6.95
N PRO A 103 27.45 -9.47 6.62
CA PRO A 103 26.92 -9.27 5.27
C PRO A 103 27.84 -8.48 4.33
N TYR A 104 27.90 -8.88 3.07
CA TYR A 104 28.42 -8.04 1.98
C TYR A 104 27.23 -7.35 1.30
N VAL A 105 27.11 -6.04 1.50
CA VAL A 105 25.93 -5.24 1.09
C VAL A 105 26.16 -4.55 -0.26
N PHE A 106 25.21 -4.68 -1.18
CA PHE A 106 25.18 -4.01 -2.49
C PHE A 106 23.90 -3.19 -2.67
#